data_AF-A0A5B9DM45-F1
#
_entry.id   AF-A0A5B9DM45-F1
#
_cell.length_a   1.000
_cell.length_b   1.000
_cell.length_c   1.000
_cell.angle_alpha   90.00
_cell.angle_beta   90.00
_cell.angle_gamma   90.00
#
_symmetry.space_group_name_H-M   'P 1'
#
loop_
_entity.id
_entity.type
_entity.pdbx_description
1 polymer ?
#
loop_
_entity_poly.entity_id
_entity_poly.type
_entity_poly.pdbx_seq_one_letter_code
_entity_poly.pdbx_strand_id
1 'polypeptide(L)'
;MLRSERGAQFPLDIETLLAELRPDEEALGVLGLTLGGPASDRATAVLAKTADAPSTKVLNYLTELRKNAPSATPRWISGHGELEALMGRLNASIGFGQTTPDAAADNFLSEAGRILG
;
A
#
# COMPACT_ATOMS: atom_id res chain seq x y z
N MET A 1 19.88 29.66 30.08
CA MET A 1 18.68 28.84 30.38
C MET A 1 17.68 29.06 29.24
N LEU A 2 17.83 28.32 28.15
CA LEU A 2 16.98 28.41 26.95
C LEU A 2 15.77 27.50 27.16
N ARG A 3 14.57 28.06 27.12
CA ARG A 3 13.33 27.28 27.20
C ARG A 3 13.15 26.54 25.88
N SER A 4 13.17 25.22 25.96
CA SER A 4 12.75 24.29 24.89
C SER A 4 11.33 24.66 24.45
N GLU A 5 11.17 25.02 23.18
CA GLU A 5 9.86 25.22 22.57
C GLU A 5 9.15 23.87 22.49
N ARG A 6 8.02 23.77 23.17
CA ARG A 6 7.14 22.60 23.18
C ARG A 6 6.71 22.30 21.75
N GLY A 7 7.02 21.08 21.28
CA GLY A 7 6.47 20.52 20.06
C GLY A 7 4.94 20.65 20.07
N ALA A 8 4.38 20.97 18.91
CA ALA A 8 2.94 21.12 18.74
C ALA A 8 2.21 19.91 19.31
N GLN A 9 1.51 20.12 20.41
CA GLN A 9 0.67 19.11 21.04
C GLN A 9 -0.63 19.08 20.25
N PHE A 10 -0.71 18.19 19.25
CA PHE A 10 -1.98 17.87 18.62
C PHE A 10 -2.90 17.28 19.72
N PRO A 11 -4.06 17.89 20.00
CA PRO A 11 -4.92 17.51 21.13
C PRO A 11 -5.70 16.22 20.88
N LEU A 12 -5.52 15.60 19.71
CA LEU A 12 -6.23 14.41 19.26
C LEU A 12 -5.27 13.22 19.30
N ASP A 13 -5.74 12.09 19.83
CA ASP A 13 -5.02 10.84 19.66
C ASP A 13 -5.05 10.37 18.19
N ILE A 14 -4.19 9.40 17.84
CA ILE A 14 -4.05 8.91 16.47
C ILE A 14 -5.38 8.34 15.94
N GLU A 15 -6.16 7.67 16.79
CA GLU A 15 -7.47 7.12 16.40
C GLU A 15 -8.47 8.22 16.02
N THR A 16 -8.49 9.31 16.80
CA THR A 16 -9.34 10.47 16.55
C THR A 16 -8.89 11.22 15.29
N LEU A 17 -7.57 11.38 15.10
CA LEU A 17 -7.03 11.96 13.87
C LEU A 17 -7.39 11.11 12.64
N LEU A 18 -7.28 9.79 12.71
CA LEU A 18 -7.65 8.89 11.62
C LEU A 18 -9.17 8.91 11.34
N ALA A 19 -9.99 9.08 12.38
CA ALA A 19 -11.43 9.24 12.23
C ALA A 19 -11.80 10.57 11.54
N GLU A 20 -11.11 11.67 11.86
CA GLU A 20 -11.28 12.96 11.19
C GLU A 20 -10.76 12.97 9.74
N LEU A 21 -9.72 12.17 9.45
CA LEU A 21 -9.20 12.00 8.08
C LEU A 21 -10.11 11.15 7.18
N ARG A 22 -11.27 10.68 7.66
CA ARG A 22 -12.25 10.02 6.82
C ARG A 22 -12.83 11.05 5.84
N PRO A 23 -12.55 10.93 4.53
CA PRO A 23 -12.97 11.95 3.59
C PRO A 23 -14.49 11.98 3.50
N ASP A 24 -15.05 13.18 3.56
CA ASP A 24 -16.45 13.44 3.21
C ASP A 24 -16.65 13.33 1.67
N GLU A 25 -17.88 13.53 1.19
CA GLU A 25 -18.16 13.38 -0.25
C GLU A 25 -17.41 14.40 -1.11
N GLU A 26 -17.14 15.60 -0.58
CA GLU A 26 -16.39 16.65 -1.27
C GLU A 26 -14.90 16.27 -1.38
N ALA A 27 -14.29 15.86 -0.27
CA ALA A 27 -12.93 15.36 -0.21
C ALA A 27 -12.75 14.11 -1.08
N LEU A 28 -13.73 13.20 -1.11
CA LEU A 28 -13.72 12.05 -2.04
C LEU A 28 -13.72 12.52 -3.49
N GLY A 29 -14.54 13.51 -3.85
CA GLY A 29 -14.56 14.10 -5.19
C GLY A 29 -13.22 14.71 -5.61
N VAL A 30 -12.55 15.42 -4.69
CA VAL A 30 -11.24 16.05 -4.93
C VAL A 30 -10.12 15.01 -5.01
N LEU A 31 -10.08 14.05 -4.09
CA LEU A 31 -9.05 13.01 -4.04
C LEU A 31 -9.20 12.01 -5.18
N GLY A 32 -10.42 11.78 -5.66
CA GLY A 32 -10.72 10.88 -6.75
C GLY A 32 -10.10 9.50 -6.53
N LEU A 33 -9.26 9.08 -7.48
CA LEU A 33 -8.50 7.83 -7.43
C LEU A 33 -6.99 8.06 -7.24
N THR A 34 -6.57 9.27 -6.89
CA THR A 34 -5.15 9.65 -6.79
C THR A 34 -4.40 8.88 -5.69
N LEU A 35 -5.11 8.49 -4.62
CA LEU A 35 -4.56 7.67 -3.53
C LEU A 35 -4.81 6.17 -3.72
N GLY A 36 -5.21 5.75 -4.93
CA GLY A 36 -5.62 4.39 -5.23
C GLY A 36 -7.14 4.17 -5.13
N GLY A 37 -7.53 2.91 -5.00
CA GLY A 37 -8.93 2.51 -4.96
C GLY A 37 -9.66 2.93 -3.67
N PRO A 38 -10.97 3.24 -3.73
CA PRO A 38 -11.74 3.64 -2.55
C PRO A 38 -11.77 2.54 -1.48
N ALA A 39 -11.48 2.86 -0.22
CA ALA A 39 -11.42 1.89 0.88
C ALA A 39 -12.79 1.34 1.33
N SER A 40 -13.91 1.83 0.77
CA SER A 40 -15.27 1.40 1.15
C SER A 40 -16.26 1.45 -0.02
N ASP A 41 -17.37 0.73 0.12
CA ASP A 41 -18.49 0.77 -0.84
C ASP A 41 -19.13 2.15 -0.90
N ARG A 42 -19.23 2.86 0.23
CA ARG A 42 -19.70 4.25 0.27
C ARG A 42 -18.82 5.14 -0.60
N ALA A 43 -17.51 5.09 -0.42
CA ALA A 43 -16.58 5.88 -1.22
C ALA A 43 -16.65 5.51 -2.71
N THR A 44 -16.80 4.22 -3.02
CA THR A 44 -17.00 3.72 -4.38
C THR A 44 -18.26 4.32 -5.01
N ALA A 45 -19.38 4.33 -4.29
CA ALA A 45 -20.66 4.87 -4.76
C ALA A 45 -20.63 6.39 -4.96
N VAL A 46 -19.90 7.13 -4.13
CA VAL A 46 -19.71 8.58 -4.30
C VAL A 46 -18.90 8.86 -5.57
N LEU A 47 -17.75 8.21 -5.72
CA LEU A 47 -16.86 8.40 -6.87
C LEU A 47 -17.52 7.98 -8.19
N ALA A 48 -18.36 6.94 -8.18
CA ALA A 48 -19.06 6.47 -9.38
C ALA A 48 -20.01 7.52 -10.00
N LYS A 49 -20.50 8.50 -9.21
CA LYS A 49 -21.41 9.54 -9.70
C LYS A 49 -20.73 10.52 -10.65
N THR A 50 -19.42 10.72 -10.50
CA THR A 50 -18.65 11.74 -11.23
C THR A 50 -17.46 11.14 -11.99
N ALA A 51 -17.32 9.82 -12.00
CA ALA A 51 -16.22 9.12 -12.65
C ALA A 51 -16.26 9.31 -14.16
N ASP A 52 -15.11 9.69 -14.73
CA ASP A 52 -14.91 9.63 -16.18
C ASP A 52 -14.77 8.17 -16.66
N ALA A 53 -14.64 7.96 -17.97
CA ALA A 53 -14.57 6.61 -18.54
C ALA A 53 -13.37 5.79 -18.03
N PRO A 54 -12.14 6.33 -17.93
CA PRO A 54 -11.02 5.64 -17.27
C PRO A 54 -11.29 5.29 -15.80
N SER A 55 -11.78 6.24 -15.01
CA SER A 55 -12.05 6.01 -13.58
C SER A 55 -13.14 4.97 -13.37
N THR A 56 -14.16 4.96 -14.23
CA THR A 56 -15.20 3.93 -14.23
C THR A 56 -14.62 2.53 -14.44
N LYS A 57 -13.64 2.38 -15.36
CA LYS A 57 -12.96 1.09 -15.57
C LYS A 57 -12.19 0.64 -14.33
N VAL A 58 -11.50 1.57 -13.65
CA VAL A 58 -10.78 1.28 -12.41
C VAL A 58 -11.74 0.85 -11.29
N LEU A 59 -12.83 1.60 -11.09
CA LEU A 59 -13.84 1.27 -10.08
C LEU A 59 -14.48 -0.11 -10.33
N ASN A 60 -14.79 -0.44 -11.57
CA ASN A 60 -15.32 -1.75 -11.95
C ASN A 60 -14.28 -2.85 -11.68
N TYR A 61 -13.03 -2.65 -12.09
CA TYR A 61 -11.95 -3.60 -11.84
C TYR A 61 -11.78 -3.90 -10.34
N LEU A 62 -11.73 -2.85 -9.51
CA LEU A 62 -11.59 -3.00 -8.06
C LEU A 62 -12.79 -3.72 -7.43
N THR A 63 -14.00 -3.46 -7.94
CA THR A 63 -15.22 -4.14 -7.48
C THR A 63 -15.17 -5.64 -7.77
N GLU A 64 -14.73 -6.04 -8.96
CA GLU A 64 -14.57 -7.46 -9.31
C GLU A 64 -13.42 -8.13 -8.54
N LEU A 65 -12.30 -7.41 -8.35
CA LEU A 65 -11.15 -7.90 -7.60
C LEU A 65 -11.53 -8.25 -6.15
N ARG A 66 -12.32 -7.39 -5.49
CA ARG A 66 -12.74 -7.59 -4.09
C ARG A 66 -13.59 -8.83 -3.87
N LYS A 67 -14.32 -9.30 -4.89
CA LYS A 67 -15.10 -10.55 -4.79
C LYS A 67 -14.22 -11.78 -4.56
N ASN A 68 -12.95 -11.71 -4.97
CA ASN A 68 -12.00 -12.83 -4.93
C ASN A 68 -10.82 -12.57 -3.99
N ALA A 69 -10.68 -11.35 -3.46
CA ALA A 69 -9.61 -11.02 -2.54
C ALA A 69 -9.96 -11.47 -1.10
N PRO A 70 -8.98 -11.96 -0.32
CA PRO A 70 -9.17 -12.14 1.12
C PRO A 70 -9.60 -10.84 1.78
N SER A 71 -10.54 -10.92 2.73
CA SER A 71 -11.03 -9.73 3.46
C SER A 71 -10.00 -9.17 4.44
N ALA A 72 -9.05 -9.98 4.87
CA ALA A 72 -8.02 -9.59 5.81
C ALA A 72 -6.87 -8.84 5.12
N THR A 73 -6.50 -7.68 5.65
CA THR A 73 -5.27 -7.00 5.26
C THR A 73 -4.07 -7.88 5.59
N PRO A 74 -3.16 -8.14 4.63
CA PRO A 74 -1.93 -8.87 4.91
C PRO A 74 -1.14 -8.19 6.04
N ARG A 75 -0.63 -8.99 6.97
CA ARG A 75 0.28 -8.48 8.00
C ARG A 75 1.70 -8.59 7.47
N TRP A 76 2.42 -7.48 7.51
CA TRP A 76 3.85 -7.46 7.23
C TRP A 76 4.58 -8.30 8.29
N ILE A 77 5.43 -9.20 7.82
CA ILE A 77 6.34 -9.96 8.67
C ILE A 77 7.62 -9.15 8.90
N SER A 78 8.30 -9.40 10.02
CA SER A 78 9.66 -8.89 10.21
C SER A 78 10.54 -9.36 9.06
N GLY A 79 11.43 -8.49 8.57
CA GLY A 79 12.31 -8.80 7.43
C GLY A 79 11.65 -8.63 6.05
N HIS A 80 10.38 -8.20 5.96
CA HIS A 80 9.71 -8.08 4.67
C HIS A 80 10.42 -7.13 3.69
N GLY A 81 10.82 -5.94 4.16
CA GLY A 81 11.49 -4.96 3.29
C GLY A 81 12.86 -5.45 2.80
N GLU A 82 13.57 -6.20 3.63
CA GLU A 82 14.85 -6.83 3.28
C GLU A 82 14.67 -7.93 2.24
N LEU A 83 13.61 -8.73 2.34
CA LEU A 83 13.24 -9.74 1.34
C LEU A 83 12.85 -9.09 0.00
N GLU A 84 12.05 -8.01 0.03
CA GLU A 84 11.67 -7.27 -1.17
C GLU A 84 12.90 -6.68 -1.88
N ALA A 85 13.80 -6.06 -1.10
CA ALA A 85 15.04 -5.51 -1.63
C ALA A 85 15.96 -6.61 -2.22
N LEU A 86 16.03 -7.78 -1.58
CA LEU A 86 16.77 -8.93 -2.09
C LEU A 86 16.19 -9.45 -3.41
N MET A 87 14.88 -9.63 -3.47
CA MET A 87 14.19 -10.10 -4.68
C MET A 87 14.40 -9.12 -5.84
N GLY A 88 14.32 -7.81 -5.59
CA GLY A 88 14.61 -6.78 -6.58
C GLY A 88 16.03 -6.87 -7.15
N ARG A 89 17.04 -7.04 -6.29
CA ARG A 89 18.45 -7.19 -6.73
C ARG A 89 18.68 -8.46 -7.55
N LEU A 90 18.09 -9.58 -7.14
CA LEU A 90 18.23 -10.85 -7.85
C LEU A 90 17.51 -10.82 -9.20
N ASN A 91 16.32 -10.24 -9.27
CA ASN A 91 15.59 -10.05 -10.52
C ASN A 91 16.38 -9.17 -11.51
N ALA A 92 17.00 -8.09 -11.03
CA ALA A 92 17.89 -7.26 -11.85
C ALA A 92 19.10 -8.06 -12.35
N SER A 93 19.71 -8.88 -11.49
CA SER A 93 20.86 -9.72 -11.86
C SER A 93 20.50 -10.74 -12.95
N ILE A 94 19.30 -11.32 -12.91
CA ILE A 94 18.77 -12.18 -13.98
C ILE A 94 18.59 -11.35 -15.26
N GLY A 95 17.90 -10.19 -15.17
CA GLY A 95 17.62 -9.34 -16.32
C GLY A 95 18.88 -8.82 -17.04
N PHE A 96 19.99 -8.65 -16.31
CA PHE A 96 21.29 -8.28 -16.86
C PHE A 96 22.18 -9.47 -17.25
N GLY A 97 21.70 -10.72 -17.12
CA GLY A 97 22.45 -11.92 -17.48
C GLY A 97 23.63 -12.24 -16.56
N GLN A 98 23.65 -11.71 -15.34
CA GLN A 98 24.71 -11.93 -14.35
C GLN A 98 24.51 -13.23 -13.55
N THR A 99 23.29 -13.76 -13.54
CA THR A 99 22.93 -15.04 -12.91
C THR A 99 21.80 -15.71 -13.70
N THR A 100 21.57 -17.01 -13.46
CA THR A 100 20.39 -17.73 -13.94
C THR A 100 19.24 -17.60 -12.95
N PRO A 101 17.98 -17.82 -13.38
CA PRO A 101 16.83 -17.90 -12.48
C PRO A 101 17.02 -18.94 -11.36
N ASP A 102 17.56 -20.12 -11.68
CA ASP A 102 17.77 -21.19 -10.71
C ASP A 102 18.77 -20.77 -9.62
N ALA A 103 19.94 -20.24 -10.01
CA ALA A 103 20.94 -19.78 -9.05
C ALA A 103 20.46 -18.59 -8.21
N ALA A 104 19.64 -17.72 -8.79
CA ALA A 104 19.02 -16.62 -8.05
C ALA A 104 17.97 -17.12 -7.05
N ALA A 105 17.18 -18.14 -7.40
CA ALA A 105 16.21 -18.76 -6.50
C ALA A 105 16.90 -19.42 -5.30
N ASP A 106 17.99 -20.17 -5.53
CA ASP A 106 18.79 -20.78 -4.47
C ASP A 106 19.36 -19.71 -3.52
N ASN A 107 19.89 -18.62 -4.07
CA ASN A 107 20.39 -17.48 -3.29
C ASN A 107 19.27 -16.83 -2.47
N PHE A 108 18.11 -16.59 -3.08
CA PHE A 108 16.96 -16.02 -2.38
C PHE A 108 16.56 -16.86 -1.17
N LEU A 109 16.42 -18.18 -1.34
CA LEU A 109 16.02 -19.08 -0.26
C LEU A 109 17.05 -19.12 0.87
N SER A 110 18.34 -19.11 0.53
CA SER A 110 19.42 -19.09 1.52
C SER A 110 19.40 -17.80 2.37
N GLU A 111 19.32 -16.63 1.73
CA GLU A 111 19.28 -15.35 2.43
C GLU A 111 17.95 -15.11 3.15
N ALA A 112 16.84 -15.61 2.60
CA ALA A 112 15.53 -15.49 3.24
C ALA A 112 15.51 -16.18 4.61
N GLY A 113 16.13 -17.37 4.72
CA GLY A 113 16.28 -18.05 6.02
C GLY A 113 17.06 -17.21 7.04
N ARG A 114 18.08 -16.45 6.61
CA ARG A 114 18.83 -15.55 7.49
C ARG A 114 18.04 -14.31 7.89
N ILE A 115 17.24 -13.75 6.97
CA ILE A 115 16.46 -12.53 7.18
C ILE A 115 15.27 -12.78 8.12
N LEU A 116 14.62 -13.92 7.97
CA LEU A 116 13.43 -14.27 8.76
C LEU A 116 13.75 -14.79 10.16
N GLY A 117 15.01 -15.19 10.40
CA GLY A 117 15.45 -15.84 11.65
C GLY A 117 14.98 -17.29 11.73
#